data_AF-A0A842QG30-F1
#
_entry.id   AF-A0A842QG30-F1
#
_cell.length_a   1.000
_cell.length_b   1.000
_cell.length_c   1.000
_cell.angle_alpha   90.00
_cell.angle_beta   90.00
_cell.angle_gamma   90.00
#
_symmetry.space_group_name_H-M   'P 1'
#
loop_
_entity.id
_entity.type
_entity.pdbx_description
1 polymer ?
#
loop_
_entity_poly.entity_id
_entity_poly.type
_entity_poly.pdbx_seq_one_letter_code
_entity_poly.pdbx_strand_id
1 'polypeptide(L)'
;MDPLSSVFHTIFDRWKDDPSDLNYYVKIFFACISAIICGVAGPAFAGTRGIVFGLLIYVISLYVLVYIMNMDPEALGGYQKLVTDSLPSYLLLWVLLWTLIYAFTLPPSLIES
;
A
#
# COMPACT_ATOMS: atom_id res chain seq x y z
N MET A 1 21.57 4.30 -13.18
CA MET A 1 20.25 4.63 -12.58
C MET A 1 19.35 3.45 -12.83
N ASP A 2 18.87 2.79 -11.79
CA ASP A 2 17.97 1.65 -11.94
C ASP A 2 16.64 2.12 -12.56
N PRO A 3 16.13 1.45 -13.61
CA PRO A 3 14.92 1.89 -14.31
C PRO A 3 13.72 2.04 -13.37
N LEU A 4 13.65 1.21 -12.32
CA LEU A 4 12.58 1.24 -11.33
C LEU A 4 12.65 2.52 -10.47
N SER A 5 13.84 2.92 -10.01
CA SER A 5 14.02 4.19 -9.29
C SER A 5 13.62 5.38 -10.15
N SER A 6 13.94 5.37 -11.45
CA SER A 6 13.54 6.44 -12.38
C SER A 6 12.02 6.58 -12.48
N VAL A 7 11.28 5.46 -12.53
CA VAL A 7 9.81 5.47 -12.60
C VAL A 7 9.20 6.00 -11.30
N PHE A 8 9.67 5.50 -10.15
CA PHE A 8 9.18 5.94 -8.85
C PHE A 8 9.45 7.44 -8.62
N HIS A 9 10.64 7.93 -8.95
CA HIS A 9 10.92 9.37 -8.90
C HIS A 9 10.00 10.15 -9.83
N THR A 10 9.74 9.69 -11.04
CA THR A 10 8.84 10.40 -11.97
C THR A 10 7.41 10.50 -11.42
N ILE A 11 6.92 9.46 -10.74
CA ILE A 11 5.56 9.41 -10.20
C ILE A 11 5.45 10.25 -8.91
N PHE A 12 6.46 10.19 -8.04
CA PHE A 12 6.39 10.71 -6.67
C PHE A 12 7.21 11.99 -6.43
N ASP A 13 8.00 12.47 -7.41
CA ASP A 13 8.81 13.70 -7.24
C ASP A 13 7.97 14.91 -6.85
N ARG A 14 6.69 14.92 -7.27
CA ARG A 14 5.74 15.98 -6.94
C ARG A 14 5.63 16.25 -5.43
N TRP A 15 5.84 15.23 -4.60
CA TRP A 15 5.71 15.33 -3.14
C TRP A 15 7.07 15.28 -2.43
N LYS A 16 8.18 15.34 -3.16
CA LYS A 16 9.52 15.22 -2.59
C LYS A 16 9.87 16.34 -1.60
N ASP A 17 9.25 17.51 -1.77
CA ASP A 17 9.49 18.67 -0.91
C ASP A 17 8.86 18.53 0.50
N ASP A 18 7.90 17.61 0.68
CA ASP A 18 7.29 17.29 1.98
C ASP A 18 7.41 15.78 2.28
N PRO A 19 8.33 15.39 3.19
CA PRO A 19 8.51 13.99 3.57
C PRO A 19 7.24 13.31 4.07
N SER A 20 6.34 14.05 4.72
CA SER A 20 5.08 13.52 5.25
C SER A 20 4.14 13.14 4.10
N ASP A 21 3.97 14.04 3.14
CA ASP A 21 3.16 13.78 1.94
C ASP A 21 3.75 12.63 1.13
N LEU A 22 5.07 12.62 0.92
CA LEU A 22 5.73 11.53 0.20
C LEU A 22 5.49 10.17 0.88
N ASN A 23 5.63 10.10 2.20
CA ASN A 23 5.37 8.90 2.99
C ASN A 23 3.90 8.44 2.83
N TYR A 24 2.97 9.39 2.90
CA TYR A 24 1.55 9.13 2.73
C TYR A 24 1.24 8.58 1.33
N TYR A 25 1.57 9.31 0.26
CA TYR A 25 1.17 8.95 -1.11
C TYR A 25 1.79 7.65 -1.60
N VAL A 26 3.04 7.36 -1.26
CA VAL A 26 3.68 6.08 -1.61
C VAL A 26 2.92 4.92 -0.98
N LYS A 27 2.60 5.00 0.32
CA LYS A 27 1.84 3.94 0.99
C LYS A 27 0.43 3.79 0.45
N ILE A 28 -0.26 4.90 0.19
CA ILE A 28 -1.59 4.89 -0.43
C ILE A 28 -1.56 4.20 -1.80
N PHE A 29 -0.53 4.45 -2.61
CA PHE A 29 -0.34 3.75 -3.88
C PHE A 29 -0.20 2.23 -3.70
N PHE A 30 0.62 1.79 -2.74
CA PHE A 30 0.77 0.38 -2.40
C PHE A 30 -0.50 -0.25 -1.80
N ALA A 31 -1.28 0.49 -1.02
CA ALA A 31 -2.60 0.06 -0.52
C ALA A 31 -3.56 -0.20 -1.69
N CYS A 32 -3.61 0.70 -2.67
CA CYS A 32 -4.45 0.53 -3.85
C CYS A 32 -4.05 -0.72 -4.65
N ILE A 33 -2.75 -0.88 -4.95
CA ILE A 33 -2.26 -2.05 -5.71
C ILE A 33 -2.58 -3.35 -4.97
N SER A 34 -2.28 -3.43 -3.67
CA SER A 34 -2.53 -4.64 -2.90
C SER A 34 -4.01 -4.95 -2.77
N ALA A 35 -4.88 -3.94 -2.60
CA ALA A 35 -6.33 -4.12 -2.56
C ALA A 35 -6.87 -4.66 -3.89
N ILE A 36 -6.38 -4.14 -5.02
CA ILE A 36 -6.75 -4.63 -6.35
C ILE A 36 -6.34 -6.09 -6.53
N ILE A 37 -5.11 -6.45 -6.16
CA ILE A 37 -4.62 -7.82 -6.25
C ILE A 37 -5.47 -8.76 -5.37
N CYS A 38 -5.69 -8.40 -4.10
CA CYS A 38 -6.50 -9.19 -3.18
C CYS A 38 -7.96 -9.33 -3.63
N GLY A 39 -8.55 -8.26 -4.18
CA GLY A 39 -9.92 -8.27 -4.66
C GLY A 39 -10.09 -9.11 -5.93
N VAL A 40 -9.25 -8.88 -6.95
CA VAL A 40 -9.36 -9.56 -8.25
C VAL A 40 -9.01 -11.06 -8.15
N ALA A 41 -8.03 -11.42 -7.32
CA ALA A 41 -7.71 -12.83 -7.08
C ALA A 41 -8.77 -13.54 -6.20
N GLY A 42 -9.78 -12.81 -5.71
CA GLY A 42 -11.00 -13.33 -5.11
C GLY A 42 -10.73 -14.33 -3.98
N PRO A 43 -11.24 -15.57 -4.05
CA PRO A 43 -11.14 -16.55 -2.96
C PRO A 43 -9.70 -16.89 -2.53
N ALA A 44 -8.71 -16.71 -3.40
CA ALA A 44 -7.31 -17.06 -3.08
C ALA A 44 -6.75 -16.26 -1.91
N PHE A 45 -7.22 -15.02 -1.74
CA PHE A 45 -6.77 -14.10 -0.69
C PHE A 45 -7.82 -13.91 0.41
N ALA A 46 -8.93 -14.65 0.41
CA ALA A 46 -9.93 -14.55 1.46
C ALA A 46 -9.35 -14.86 2.85
N GLY A 47 -9.79 -14.10 3.86
CA GLY A 47 -9.38 -14.28 5.26
C GLY A 47 -7.91 -13.89 5.53
N THR A 48 -7.20 -14.75 6.25
CA THR A 48 -5.85 -14.45 6.78
C THR A 48 -4.79 -14.29 5.68
N ARG A 49 -4.97 -14.91 4.51
CA ARG A 49 -4.01 -14.82 3.39
C ARG A 49 -3.90 -13.41 2.83
N GLY A 50 -5.03 -12.75 2.61
CA GLY A 50 -5.06 -11.35 2.19
C GLY A 50 -4.49 -10.42 3.24
N ILE A 51 -4.70 -10.71 4.54
CA ILE A 51 -4.09 -9.96 5.63
C ILE A 51 -2.57 -10.03 5.59
N VAL A 52 -2.01 -11.24 5.50
CA VAL A 52 -0.57 -11.43 5.40
C VAL A 52 -0.01 -10.71 4.17
N PHE A 53 -0.68 -10.81 3.03
CA PHE A 53 -0.26 -10.14 1.81
C PHE A 53 -0.28 -8.60 1.94
N GLY A 54 -1.35 -8.01 2.47
CA GLY A 54 -1.47 -6.57 2.68
C GLY A 54 -0.39 -6.02 3.61
N LEU A 55 -0.04 -6.77 4.66
CA LEU A 55 1.06 -6.42 5.57
C LEU A 55 2.44 -6.56 4.91
N LEU A 56 2.65 -7.58 4.08
CA LEU A 56 3.90 -7.72 3.32
C LEU A 56 4.09 -6.55 2.35
N ILE A 57 3.02 -6.16 1.64
CA ILE A 57 3.06 -4.98 0.76
C ILE A 57 3.30 -3.69 1.56
N TYR A 58 2.74 -3.58 2.76
CA TYR A 58 3.04 -2.46 3.65
C TYR A 58 4.54 -2.40 3.98
N VAL A 59 5.15 -3.52 4.36
CA VAL A 59 6.59 -3.59 4.63
C VAL A 59 7.40 -3.19 3.40
N ILE A 60 7.02 -3.69 2.21
CA ILE A 60 7.68 -3.32 0.94
C ILE A 60 7.60 -1.81 0.71
N SER A 61 6.46 -1.17 0.98
CA SER A 61 6.34 0.29 0.83
C SER A 61 7.32 1.08 1.71
N LEU A 62 7.65 0.57 2.90
CA LEU A 62 8.68 1.16 3.77
C LEU A 62 10.07 1.04 3.15
N TYR A 63 10.40 -0.11 2.56
CA TYR A 63 11.66 -0.28 1.83
C TYR A 63 11.75 0.66 0.62
N VAL A 64 10.65 0.85 -0.11
CA VAL A 64 10.61 1.79 -1.23
C VAL A 64 10.88 3.22 -0.76
N LEU A 65 10.28 3.64 0.34
CA LEU A 65 10.52 4.97 0.91
C LEU A 65 12.00 5.18 1.27
N VAL A 66 12.58 4.25 2.03
CA VAL A 66 13.96 4.40 2.54
C VAL A 66 15.00 4.24 1.42
N TYR A 67 14.88 3.20 0.60
CA TYR A 67 15.95 2.82 -0.33
C TYR A 67 15.76 3.33 -1.75
N ILE A 68 14.52 3.48 -2.21
CA ILE A 68 14.25 3.94 -3.58
C ILE A 68 14.07 5.45 -3.61
N MET A 69 13.23 5.97 -2.71
CA MET A 69 12.98 7.41 -2.62
C MET A 69 14.05 8.15 -1.81
N ASN A 70 15.00 7.44 -1.20
CA ASN A 70 16.06 8.00 -0.34
C ASN A 70 15.50 8.91 0.76
N MET A 71 14.33 8.56 1.32
CA MET A 71 13.72 9.31 2.40
C MET A 71 14.53 9.10 3.69
N ASP A 72 14.92 10.21 4.31
CA ASP A 72 15.51 10.19 5.64
C ASP A 72 14.42 10.01 6.71
N PRO A 73 14.42 8.91 7.49
CA PRO A 73 13.46 8.72 8.58
C PRO A 73 13.55 9.81 9.66
N GLU A 74 14.71 10.44 9.85
CA GLU A 74 14.86 11.51 10.84
C GLU A 74 14.05 12.76 10.46
N ALA A 75 13.87 13.03 9.16
CA ALA A 75 13.05 14.13 8.67
C ALA A 75 11.56 13.99 9.06
N LEU A 76 11.10 12.76 9.30
CA LEU A 76 9.74 12.46 9.77
C LEU A 76 9.64 12.39 11.31
N GLY A 77 10.75 12.56 12.03
CA GLY A 77 10.82 12.33 13.48
C GLY A 77 11.06 10.88 13.88
N GLY A 78 11.73 10.11 13.01
CA GLY A 78 12.28 8.79 13.28
C GLY A 78 11.52 7.63 12.65
N TYR A 79 12.12 6.43 12.75
CA TYR A 79 11.56 5.19 12.22
C TYR A 79 10.17 4.84 12.74
N GLN A 80 9.86 5.17 14.00
CA GLN A 80 8.53 4.93 14.55
C GLN A 80 7.47 5.73 13.79
N LYS A 81 7.70 7.03 13.55
CA LYS A 81 6.77 7.86 12.79
C LYS A 81 6.69 7.44 11.34
N LEU A 82 7.81 7.10 10.70
CA LEU A 82 7.81 6.48 9.37
C LEU A 82 6.87 5.27 9.31
N VAL A 83 6.79 4.45 10.37
CA VAL A 83 5.90 3.28 10.40
C VAL A 83 4.47 3.61 10.81
N THR A 84 4.22 4.51 11.77
CA THR A 84 2.88 4.65 12.35
C THR A 84 2.04 5.76 11.73
N ASP A 85 2.66 6.79 11.16
CA ASP A 85 1.99 8.02 10.76
C ASP A 85 0.86 7.80 9.74
N SER A 86 1.15 7.02 8.69
CA SER A 86 0.21 6.71 7.61
C SER A 86 -0.35 5.27 7.66
N LEU A 87 -0.05 4.51 8.72
CA LEU A 87 -0.54 3.14 8.88
C LEU A 87 -2.07 3.05 8.97
N PRO A 88 -2.77 3.88 9.76
CA PRO A 88 -4.23 3.82 9.83
C PRO A 88 -4.88 4.11 8.48
N SER A 89 -4.40 5.14 7.78
CA SER A 89 -4.91 5.50 6.45
C SER A 89 -4.66 4.41 5.42
N TYR A 90 -3.47 3.80 5.44
CA TYR A 90 -3.14 2.64 4.61
C TYR A 90 -4.13 1.50 4.84
N LEU A 91 -4.31 1.08 6.10
CA LEU A 91 -5.17 -0.06 6.45
C LEU A 91 -6.63 0.20 6.10
N LEU A 92 -7.15 1.39 6.41
CA LEU A 92 -8.54 1.76 6.13
C LEU A 92 -8.81 1.76 4.63
N LEU A 93 -7.96 2.41 3.83
CA LEU A 93 -8.14 2.44 2.38
C LEU A 93 -7.99 1.06 1.76
N TRP A 94 -6.97 0.31 2.18
CA TRP A 94 -6.71 -1.03 1.68
C TRP A 94 -7.88 -1.98 1.96
N VAL A 95 -8.39 -2.03 3.20
CA VAL A 95 -9.55 -2.86 3.56
C VAL A 95 -10.81 -2.39 2.83
N LEU A 96 -11.06 -1.09 2.74
CA LEU A 96 -12.21 -0.53 2.01
C LEU A 96 -12.19 -0.96 0.54
N LEU A 97 -11.08 -0.74 -0.17
CA LEU A 97 -10.96 -1.10 -1.57
C LEU A 97 -11.01 -2.61 -1.77
N TRP A 98 -10.34 -3.37 -0.91
CA TRP A 98 -10.35 -4.82 -1.00
C TRP A 98 -11.76 -5.38 -0.84
N THR A 99 -12.49 -4.96 0.20
CA THR A 99 -13.88 -5.40 0.43
C THR A 99 -14.81 -4.99 -0.69
N LEU A 100 -14.68 -3.77 -1.20
CA LEU A 100 -15.48 -3.27 -2.32
C LEU A 100 -15.25 -4.10 -3.58
N ILE A 101 -14.00 -4.35 -3.96
CA ILE A 101 -13.67 -5.16 -5.14
C ILE A 101 -14.12 -6.60 -4.92
N TYR A 102 -13.86 -7.16 -3.74
CA TYR A 102 -14.23 -8.54 -3.41
C TYR A 102 -15.74 -8.77 -3.56
N ALA A 103 -16.57 -7.80 -3.14
CA ALA A 103 -18.03 -7.84 -3.30
C ALA A 103 -18.48 -8.03 -4.75
N PHE A 104 -17.77 -7.44 -5.72
CA PHE A 104 -18.08 -7.58 -7.15
C PHE A 104 -17.46 -8.83 -7.81
N THR A 105 -16.56 -9.53 -7.11
CA THR A 105 -15.90 -10.75 -7.60
C THR A 105 -16.49 -12.05 -7.03
N LEU A 106 -17.41 -11.94 -6.07
CA LEU A 106 -18.10 -13.08 -5.48
C LEU A 106 -19.02 -13.75 -6.50
N PRO A 107 -18.86 -15.05 -6.79
CA PRO A 107 -19.76 -15.76 -7.67
C PRO A 107 -21.17 -15.85 -7.04
N PRO A 108 -22.25 -15.68 -7.83
CA PRO A 108 -23.63 -15.69 -7.33
C PRO A 108 -24.00 -16.93 -6.52
N SER A 109 -23.38 -18.07 -6.86
CA SER A 109 -23.59 -19.36 -6.18
C SER A 109 -23.22 -19.38 -4.70
N LEU A 110 -22.46 -18.39 -4.21
CA LEU A 110 -22.13 -18.25 -2.78
C LEU A 110 -23.05 -17.29 -2.02
N ILE A 111 -23.97 -16.62 -2.73
CA ILE A 111 -24.91 -15.64 -2.16
C ILE A 111 -26.31 -16.27 -1.94
N GLU A 112 -26.65 -17.33 -2.69
CA GLU A 112 -27.96 -17.98 -2.69
C GLU A 112 -28.11 -19.18 -1.73
N SER A 113 -27.18 -19.40 -0.80
CA SER A 113 -27.27 -20.51 0.19
C SER A 113 -27.99 -20.12 1.47
#